data_AF-W2CTM9-F1
#
_entry.id   AF-W2CTM9-F1
#
_cell.length_a   1.000
_cell.length_b   1.000
_cell.length_c   1.000
_cell.angle_alpha   90.00
_cell.angle_beta   90.00
_cell.angle_gamma   90.00
#
_symmetry.space_group_name_H-M   'P 1'
#
loop_
_entity.id
_entity.type
_entity.pdbx_description
1 polymer ?
#
loop_
_entity_poly.entity_id
_entity_poly.type
_entity_poly.pdbx_seq_one_letter_code
_entity_poly.pdbx_strand_id
1 'polypeptide(L)'
;YYTSDIPLSRGPWKLWGLPGLIVHATDADGYFLFETTNFERIPESVVRPILYIHRKEGSKGDYKGAEYKKVSKKTYIQYEKAYHEDVNAFREFEFGHKVFTPDGSPLPITKTDYIPLEK
;
A
#
# COMPACT_ATOMS: atom_id res chain seq x y z
N TYR A 1 -15.99 -1.10 14.37
CA TYR A 1 -17.01 -2.12 14.67
C TYR A 1 -16.61 -3.45 14.07
N TYR A 2 -16.66 -4.50 14.89
CA TYR A 2 -16.46 -5.89 14.46
C TYR A 2 -17.71 -6.69 14.82
N THR A 3 -17.98 -7.78 14.08
CA THR A 3 -19.08 -8.70 14.38
C THR A 3 -18.55 -10.08 14.75
N SER A 4 -19.00 -10.59 15.90
CA SER A 4 -18.72 -11.96 16.35
C SER A 4 -19.61 -13.00 15.70
N ASP A 5 -20.71 -12.60 15.06
CA ASP A 5 -21.62 -13.50 14.34
C ASP A 5 -20.92 -14.18 13.16
N ILE A 6 -19.84 -13.55 12.68
CA ILE A 6 -18.89 -14.13 11.74
C ILE A 6 -17.60 -14.39 12.53
N PRO A 7 -17.32 -15.64 12.95
CA PRO A 7 -16.17 -15.98 13.79
C PRO A 7 -14.86 -16.02 12.99
N LEU A 8 -14.69 -15.10 12.04
CA LEU A 8 -13.49 -14.91 11.24
C LEU A 8 -12.80 -13.65 11.73
N SER A 9 -11.73 -13.79 12.51
CA SER A 9 -10.86 -12.67 12.93
C SER A 9 -10.07 -12.12 11.73
N ARG A 10 -10.76 -11.41 10.85
CA ARG A 10 -10.23 -10.83 9.60
C ARG A 10 -10.67 -9.38 9.46
N GLY A 11 -9.96 -8.63 8.63
CA GLY A 11 -10.26 -7.22 8.35
C GLY A 11 -9.26 -6.61 7.37
N PRO A 12 -9.13 -5.28 7.32
CA PRO A 12 -7.99 -4.63 6.68
C PRO A 12 -6.68 -5.07 7.33
N TRP A 13 -5.60 -5.22 6.56
CA TRP A 13 -4.30 -5.75 7.01
C TRP A 13 -3.76 -5.09 8.30
N LYS A 14 -4.12 -3.81 8.51
CA LYS A 14 -3.71 -3.03 9.68
C LYS A 14 -4.49 -3.32 10.97
N LEU A 15 -5.70 -3.85 10.86
CA LEU A 15 -6.61 -4.11 11.98
C LEU A 15 -6.78 -5.61 12.26
N TRP A 16 -5.98 -6.46 11.61
CA TRP A 16 -5.97 -7.89 11.89
C TRP A 16 -5.59 -8.16 13.36
N GLY A 17 -6.34 -9.06 14.01
CA GLY A 17 -6.09 -9.49 15.39
C GLY A 17 -7.26 -9.26 16.36
N LEU A 18 -8.28 -8.49 15.98
CA LEU A 18 -9.52 -8.39 16.77
C LEU A 18 -10.40 -9.65 16.59
N PRO A 19 -11.17 -10.06 17.61
CA PRO A 19 -12.10 -11.17 17.48
C PRO A 19 -13.23 -10.84 16.50
N GLY A 20 -13.51 -11.72 15.54
CA GLY A 20 -14.61 -11.53 14.58
C GLY A 20 -14.26 -10.65 13.37
N LEU A 21 -15.20 -10.53 12.43
CA LEU A 21 -14.97 -9.83 11.17
C LEU A 21 -15.11 -8.32 11.37
N ILE A 22 -14.09 -7.57 10.97
CA ILE A 22 -14.14 -6.10 10.95
C ILE A 22 -14.96 -5.66 9.73
N VAL A 23 -16.17 -5.16 9.99
CA VAL A 23 -17.09 -4.69 8.94
C VAL A 23 -17.09 -3.17 8.78
N HIS A 24 -16.61 -2.44 9.80
CA HIS A 24 -16.47 -0.99 9.73
C HIS A 24 -15.28 -0.51 10.57
N ALA A 25 -14.44 0.36 10.03
CA ALA A 25 -13.39 1.06 10.77
C ALA A 25 -13.15 2.46 10.20
N THR A 26 -12.88 3.43 11.06
CA THR A 26 -12.44 4.77 10.66
C THR A 26 -11.36 5.26 11.62
N ASP A 27 -10.46 6.11 11.14
CA ASP A 27 -9.47 6.77 11.98
C ASP A 27 -10.09 7.93 12.77
N ALA A 28 -9.37 8.41 13.79
CA ALA A 28 -9.87 9.46 14.67
C ALA A 28 -10.09 10.81 13.95
N ASP A 29 -9.35 11.05 12.86
CA ASP A 29 -9.41 12.29 12.09
C ASP A 29 -10.36 12.19 10.87
N GLY A 30 -10.86 10.99 10.54
CA GLY A 30 -11.81 10.76 9.45
C GLY A 30 -11.20 10.73 8.04
N TYR A 31 -9.90 10.54 7.90
CA TYR A 31 -9.23 10.42 6.59
C TYR A 31 -9.47 9.07 5.91
N PHE A 32 -9.72 8.02 6.68
CA PHE A 32 -9.87 6.65 6.20
C PHE A 32 -11.17 6.05 6.70
N LEU A 33 -11.96 5.49 5.78
CA LEU A 33 -13.16 4.71 6.07
C LEU A 33 -13.04 3.34 5.40
N PHE A 34 -13.14 2.31 6.21
CA PHE A 34 -13.32 0.92 5.77
C PHE A 34 -14.74 0.52 6.10
N GLU A 35 -15.51 0.12 5.09
CA GLU A 35 -16.88 -0.35 5.25
C GLU A 35 -17.13 -1.57 4.36
N THR A 36 -17.73 -2.62 4.92
CA THR A 36 -18.17 -3.77 4.15
C THR A 36 -19.44 -3.42 3.39
N THR A 37 -19.37 -3.42 2.07
CA THR A 37 -20.49 -3.07 1.20
C THR A 37 -21.31 -4.28 0.76
N ASN A 38 -20.70 -5.47 0.66
CA ASN A 38 -21.36 -6.70 0.26
C ASN A 38 -20.73 -7.92 0.93
N PHE A 39 -21.53 -8.97 1.12
CA PHE A 39 -21.09 -10.28 1.60
C PHE A 39 -21.78 -11.38 0.81
N GLU A 40 -21.03 -12.09 -0.01
CA GLU A 40 -21.58 -13.12 -0.89
C GLU A 40 -20.79 -14.43 -0.83
N ARG A 41 -21.49 -15.54 -1.05
CA ARG A 41 -20.87 -16.86 -1.15
C ARG A 41 -20.38 -17.07 -2.57
N ILE A 42 -19.06 -17.15 -2.74
CA ILE A 42 -18.45 -17.42 -4.04
C ILE A 42 -18.57 -18.92 -4.35
N PRO A 43 -19.11 -19.31 -5.52
CA PRO A 43 -19.12 -20.72 -5.95
C PRO A 43 -17.71 -21.26 -6.08
N GLU A 44 -17.48 -22.49 -5.64
CA GLU A 44 -16.14 -23.12 -5.64
C GLU A 44 -15.50 -23.16 -7.04
N SER A 45 -16.32 -23.29 -8.09
CA SER A 45 -15.91 -23.23 -9.50
C SER A 45 -15.34 -21.87 -9.95
N VAL A 46 -15.56 -20.80 -9.18
CA VAL A 46 -15.14 -19.42 -9.48
C VAL A 46 -14.06 -18.93 -8.52
N VAL A 47 -13.73 -19.72 -7.48
CA VAL A 47 -12.66 -19.39 -6.53
C VAL A 47 -11.32 -19.37 -7.28
N ARG A 48 -10.89 -18.17 -7.67
CA ARG A 48 -9.52 -17.95 -8.10
C ARG A 48 -8.72 -17.61 -6.84
N PRO A 49 -7.61 -18.32 -6.55
CA PRO A 49 -6.72 -17.87 -5.49
C PRO A 49 -6.26 -16.44 -5.81
N ILE A 50 -6.03 -15.64 -4.77
CA ILE A 50 -5.37 -14.34 -4.93
C ILE A 50 -3.98 -14.64 -5.50
N LEU A 51 -3.84 -14.49 -6.81
CA LEU A 51 -2.57 -14.60 -7.50
C LEU A 51 -1.86 -13.27 -7.30
N TYR A 52 -0.77 -13.28 -6.55
CA TYR A 52 0.06 -12.10 -6.40
C TYR A 52 0.79 -11.86 -7.73
N ILE A 53 0.20 -11.05 -8.61
CA ILE A 53 0.78 -10.78 -9.93
C ILE A 53 1.80 -9.65 -9.79
N HIS A 54 3.06 -10.00 -9.55
CA HIS A 54 4.18 -9.06 -9.74
C HIS A 54 4.34 -8.81 -11.25
N ARG A 55 3.65 -7.79 -11.77
CA ARG A 55 3.97 -7.25 -13.10
C ARG A 55 5.05 -6.20 -12.95
N LYS A 56 6.26 -6.50 -13.44
CA LYS A 56 7.00 -5.45 -14.12
C LYS A 56 6.35 -5.25 -15.49
N GLU A 57 6.46 -4.05 -16.05
CA GLU A 57 6.07 -3.78 -17.43
C GLU A 57 6.83 -4.75 -18.37
N GLY A 58 6.11 -5.67 -19.05
CA GLY A 58 6.68 -6.70 -19.91
C GLY A 58 5.84 -7.99 -20.02
N SER A 59 6.00 -8.71 -21.14
CA SER A 59 5.12 -9.82 -21.54
C SER A 59 5.39 -11.18 -20.89
N LYS A 60 6.36 -11.31 -19.97
CA LYS A 60 6.68 -12.57 -19.28
C LYS A 60 7.02 -12.33 -17.81
N GLY A 61 6.25 -12.97 -16.93
CA GLY A 61 6.30 -12.84 -15.47
C GLY A 61 7.41 -13.65 -14.82
N ASP A 62 8.67 -13.42 -15.19
CA ASP A 62 9.84 -14.17 -14.68
C ASP A 62 10.43 -13.55 -13.40
N TYR A 63 9.63 -12.78 -12.64
CA TYR A 63 10.09 -12.11 -11.43
C TYR A 63 10.23 -13.11 -10.28
N LYS A 64 11.45 -13.63 -10.09
CA LYS A 64 11.89 -14.15 -8.79
C LYS A 64 12.01 -12.93 -7.88
N GLY A 65 11.09 -12.80 -6.93
CA GLY A 65 11.04 -11.69 -5.97
C GLY A 65 12.45 -11.24 -5.57
N ALA A 66 12.78 -9.96 -5.76
CA ALA A 66 13.96 -9.43 -5.10
C ALA A 66 13.78 -9.60 -3.58
N GLU A 67 14.86 -9.90 -2.86
CA GLU A 67 14.78 -9.95 -1.40
C GLU A 67 14.27 -8.60 -0.87
N TYR A 68 13.38 -8.65 0.12
CA TYR A 68 12.86 -7.45 0.76
C TYR A 68 14.03 -6.57 1.25
N LYS A 69 14.04 -5.29 0.85
CA LYS A 69 15.02 -4.32 1.34
C LYS A 69 14.77 -4.07 2.82
N LYS A 70 15.65 -4.58 3.67
CA LYS A 70 15.60 -4.30 5.12
C LYS A 70 15.94 -2.84 5.35
N VAL A 71 14.98 -2.07 5.86
CA VAL A 71 15.15 -0.66 6.23
C VAL A 71 14.66 -0.43 7.64
N SER A 72 15.21 0.59 8.31
CA SER A 72 14.69 1.01 9.61
C SER A 72 13.32 1.69 9.46
N LYS A 73 12.47 1.63 10.50
CA LYS A 73 11.18 2.35 10.51
C LYS A 73 11.35 3.84 10.20
N LYS A 74 12.37 4.47 10.79
CA LYS A 74 12.68 5.90 10.56
C LYS A 74 12.98 6.17 9.09
N THR A 75 13.79 5.32 8.45
CA THR A 75 14.11 5.42 7.03
C THR A 75 12.88 5.21 6.16
N TYR A 76 12.02 4.23 6.52
CA TYR A 76 10.78 3.97 5.79
C TYR A 76 9.81 5.16 5.82
N ILE A 77 9.65 5.82 6.98
CA ILE A 77 8.79 7.01 7.10
C ILE A 77 9.33 8.17 6.24
N GLN A 78 10.65 8.37 6.21
CA GLN A 78 11.26 9.38 5.34
C GLN A 78 11.05 9.06 3.85
N TYR A 79 11.17 7.78 3.50
CA TYR A 79 10.91 7.27 2.15
C TYR A 79 9.44 7.48 1.73
N GLU A 80 8.49 7.15 2.60
CA GLU A 80 7.06 7.33 2.35
C GLU A 80 6.70 8.83 2.20
N LYS A 81 7.27 9.68 3.06
CA LYS A 81 7.11 11.13 2.94
C LYS A 81 7.67 11.66 1.62
N ALA A 82 8.88 11.23 1.22
CA ALA A 82 9.47 11.62 -0.05
C ALA A 82 8.61 11.16 -1.24
N TYR A 83 8.03 9.97 -1.19
CA TYR A 83 7.13 9.48 -2.25
C TYR A 83 5.95 10.42 -2.54
N HIS A 84 5.39 11.06 -1.50
CA HIS A 84 4.25 11.97 -1.63
C HIS A 84 4.68 13.43 -1.88
N GLU A 85 5.73 13.89 -1.22
CA GLU A 85 6.11 15.30 -1.24
C GLU A 85 7.15 15.65 -2.32
N ASP A 86 8.00 14.70 -2.70
CA ASP A 86 9.10 14.87 -3.66
C ASP A 86 9.43 13.54 -4.36
N VAL A 87 8.67 13.22 -5.41
CA VAL A 87 8.85 12.02 -6.24
C VAL A 87 10.27 11.94 -6.83
N ASN A 88 10.95 13.07 -7.02
CA ASN A 88 12.31 13.09 -7.56
C ASN A 88 13.31 12.65 -6.49
N ALA A 89 13.19 13.16 -5.26
CA ALA A 89 13.98 12.68 -4.13
C ALA A 89 13.74 11.19 -3.85
N PHE A 90 12.50 10.72 -3.97
CA PHE A 90 12.16 9.30 -3.89
C PHE A 90 12.91 8.47 -4.96
N ARG A 91 12.88 8.92 -6.22
CA ARG A 91 13.55 8.21 -7.33
C ARG A 91 15.07 8.17 -7.17
N GLU A 92 15.67 9.28 -6.74
CA GLU A 92 17.09 9.34 -6.42
C GLU A 92 17.44 8.36 -5.31
N PHE A 93 16.65 8.33 -4.23
CA PHE A 93 16.89 7.42 -3.11
C PHE A 93 16.73 5.94 -3.50
N GLU A 94 15.68 5.60 -4.26
CA GLU A 94 15.35 4.20 -4.52
C GLU A 94 16.15 3.60 -5.68
N PHE A 95 16.43 4.40 -6.71
CA PHE A 95 17.10 3.92 -7.92
C PHE A 95 18.50 4.51 -8.13
N GLY A 96 18.94 5.48 -7.30
CA GLY A 96 20.23 6.14 -7.46
C GLY A 96 20.32 7.05 -8.70
N HIS A 97 19.18 7.35 -9.33
CA HIS A 97 19.12 8.11 -10.58
C HIS A 97 18.48 9.48 -10.37
N LYS A 98 19.23 10.54 -10.64
CA LYS A 98 18.68 11.90 -10.75
C LYS A 98 18.07 12.09 -12.12
N VAL A 99 16.84 12.60 -12.15
CA VAL A 99 16.14 12.92 -13.39
C VAL A 99 16.11 14.43 -13.56
N PHE A 100 16.52 14.90 -14.73
CA PHE A 100 16.52 16.30 -15.12
C PHE A 100 15.62 16.48 -16.33
N THR A 101 15.11 17.68 -16.51
CA THR A 101 14.47 18.10 -17.77
C THR A 101 15.49 18.11 -18.92
N PRO A 102 15.04 18.13 -20.19
CA PRO A 102 15.95 18.18 -21.35
C PRO A 102 16.93 19.36 -21.36
N ASP A 103 16.61 20.45 -20.66
CA ASP A 103 17.45 21.65 -20.51
C ASP A 103 18.46 21.54 -19.34
N GLY A 104 18.48 20.42 -18.61
CA GLY A 104 19.38 20.16 -17.49
C GLY A 104 18.92 20.74 -16.15
N SER A 105 17.73 21.36 -16.07
CA SER A 105 17.17 21.83 -14.80
C SER A 105 16.52 20.69 -13.98
N PRO A 106 16.36 20.86 -12.65
CA PRO A 106 15.64 19.89 -11.84
C PRO A 106 14.18 19.80 -12.26
N LEU A 107 13.61 18.59 -12.25
CA LEU A 107 12.17 18.42 -12.46
C LEU A 107 11.37 19.20 -11.40
N PRO A 108 10.19 19.75 -11.77
CA PRO A 108 9.32 20.39 -10.81
C PRO A 108 8.91 19.40 -9.71
N ILE A 109 8.87 19.90 -8.47
CA ILE A 109 8.44 19.12 -7.31
C ILE A 109 6.91 19.13 -7.28
N THR A 110 6.31 17.96 -7.47
CA THR A 110 4.87 17.76 -7.25
C THR A 110 4.66 17.26 -5.84
N LYS A 111 4.02 18.08 -5.00
CA LYS A 111 3.68 17.73 -3.62
C LYS A 111 2.22 17.31 -3.53
N THR A 112 1.97 16.11 -3.03
CA THR A 112 0.66 15.68 -2.55
C THR A 112 0.65 15.64 -1.03
N ASP A 113 -0.54 15.77 -0.44
CA ASP A 113 -0.68 15.70 1.01
C ASP A 113 -0.29 14.31 1.52
N TYR A 114 0.70 14.29 2.40
CA TYR A 114 1.13 13.07 3.06
C TYR A 114 0.32 12.88 4.35
N ILE A 115 -0.62 11.93 4.31
CA ILE A 115 -1.38 11.50 5.48
C ILE A 115 -0.70 10.22 6.01
N PRO A 116 0.18 10.33 7.03
CA PRO A 116 0.88 9.17 7.54
C PRO A 116 -0.10 8.16 8.10
N LEU A 117 0.07 6.89 7.71
CA LEU A 117 -0.76 5.82 8.25
C LEU A 117 -0.52 5.65 9.77
N GLU A 118 0.69 5.88 10.26
CA GLU A 118 1.07 5.81 11.67
C GLU A 118 1.53 7.18 12.16
N LYS A 119 0.83 7.74 13.16
CA LYS A 119 1.25 8.94 13.89
C LYS A 119 2.29 8.60 14.96
#